data_AF-A0A7V3W161-F1
#
_entry.id   AF-A0A7V3W161-F1
#
_cell.length_a   1.000
_cell.length_b   1.000
_cell.length_c   1.000
_cell.angle_alpha   90.00
_cell.angle_beta   90.00
_cell.angle_gamma   90.00
#
_symmetry.space_group_name_H-M   'P 1'
#
loop_
_entity.id
_entity.type
_entity.pdbx_description
1 polymer ?
#
loop_
_entity_poly.entity_id
_entity_poly.type
_entity_poly.pdbx_seq_one_letter_code
_entity_poly.pdbx_strand_id
1 'polypeptide(L)'
;DSPEREVPELLDIVPEDYNEPYDVRQVVRVLADGGEFLEIKDRYASQLVTCFCRMDGEVVGIVACNPAAGASLLEINACDKYYRFLQALDAYGIPLVNLVDTPPIVPGEGEEAKGLLRHVGKVLDLYSTARVPKITVVLREAYGDAGSLLMGCVKTMGTDLVFAWPIARFAVEASTLDYTRLPQIKGMEEDAHELYLKRSRERVDVFDVARSWSAQMVDEIIDPRATRAKIVEALRITRGKMERLPPRAKSHGVSPT
;
A
#
# COMPACT_ATOMS: atom_id res chain seq x y z
N ASP A 1 5.62 -25.04 -7.42
CA ASP A 1 6.68 -24.05 -7.12
C ASP A 1 7.03 -24.19 -5.64
N SER A 2 8.27 -23.96 -5.23
CA SER A 2 8.63 -24.05 -3.80
C SER A 2 8.05 -22.85 -3.04
N PRO A 3 7.36 -23.05 -1.90
CA PRO A 3 6.78 -21.95 -1.12
C PRO A 3 7.86 -21.08 -0.47
N GLU A 4 9.01 -21.66 -0.15
CA GLU A 4 10.11 -21.00 0.57
C GLU A 4 11.25 -20.55 -0.36
N ARG A 5 11.03 -20.53 -1.69
CA ARG A 5 12.08 -20.08 -2.59
C ARG A 5 12.41 -18.60 -2.35
N GLU A 6 13.70 -18.33 -2.28
CA GLU A 6 14.20 -16.97 -2.38
C GLU A 6 14.03 -16.46 -3.82
N VAL A 7 13.85 -15.15 -3.94
CA VAL A 7 13.65 -14.46 -5.21
C VAL A 7 14.73 -13.38 -5.37
N PRO A 8 15.98 -13.77 -5.70
CA PRO A 8 17.10 -12.83 -5.84
C PRO A 8 16.84 -11.73 -6.87
N GLU A 9 16.04 -12.02 -7.91
CA GLU A 9 15.71 -11.11 -9.00
C GLU A 9 15.02 -9.83 -8.52
N LEU A 10 14.38 -9.85 -7.33
CA LEU A 10 13.74 -8.67 -6.76
C LEU A 10 14.72 -7.52 -6.48
N LEU A 11 15.98 -7.82 -6.22
CA LEU A 11 17.03 -6.82 -6.00
C LEU A 11 17.41 -6.09 -7.29
N ASP A 12 17.29 -6.76 -8.44
CA ASP A 12 17.63 -6.18 -9.74
C ASP A 12 16.43 -5.46 -10.38
N ILE A 13 15.20 -5.94 -10.12
CA ILE A 13 13.98 -5.37 -10.70
C ILE A 13 13.63 -4.02 -10.08
N VAL A 14 13.84 -3.86 -8.77
CA VAL A 14 13.46 -2.65 -8.03
C VAL A 14 14.71 -1.82 -7.75
N PRO A 15 14.91 -0.68 -8.44
CA PRO A 15 16.10 0.12 -8.29
C PRO A 15 16.13 0.85 -6.94
N GLU A 16 17.33 1.00 -6.37
CA GLU A 16 17.57 1.78 -5.15
C GLU A 16 17.35 3.28 -5.37
N ASP A 17 17.51 3.78 -6.60
CA ASP A 17 17.16 5.16 -6.95
C ASP A 17 15.64 5.30 -7.07
N TYR A 18 15.05 6.08 -6.15
CA TYR A 18 13.62 6.37 -6.12
C TYR A 18 13.12 7.12 -7.35
N ASN A 19 13.99 7.80 -8.10
CA ASN A 19 13.61 8.49 -9.33
C ASN A 19 13.56 7.54 -10.53
N GLU A 20 14.17 6.35 -10.42
CA GLU A 20 14.18 5.37 -11.49
C GLU A 20 12.88 4.56 -11.46
N PRO A 21 12.07 4.58 -12.53
CA PRO A 21 10.85 3.79 -12.61
C PRO A 21 11.15 2.34 -12.96
N TYR A 22 10.31 1.42 -12.48
CA TYR A 22 10.33 0.02 -12.85
C TYR A 22 8.91 -0.50 -13.09
N ASP A 23 8.78 -1.62 -13.82
CA ASP A 23 7.49 -2.26 -14.07
C ASP A 23 7.19 -3.30 -12.98
N VAL A 24 6.19 -3.00 -12.14
CA VAL A 24 5.80 -3.89 -11.04
C VAL A 24 5.28 -5.25 -11.51
N ARG A 25 4.91 -5.40 -12.79
CA ARG A 25 4.55 -6.71 -13.37
C ARG A 25 5.70 -7.70 -13.31
N GLN A 26 6.95 -7.22 -13.37
CA GLN A 26 8.12 -8.07 -13.21
C GLN A 26 8.20 -8.62 -11.77
N VAL A 27 7.94 -7.77 -10.77
CA VAL A 27 7.82 -8.17 -9.36
C VAL A 27 6.72 -9.21 -9.18
N VAL A 28 5.51 -8.94 -9.71
CA VAL A 28 4.39 -9.88 -9.66
C VAL A 28 4.75 -11.22 -10.29
N ARG A 29 5.41 -11.21 -11.46
CA ARG A 29 5.82 -12.43 -12.16
C ARG A 29 6.76 -13.27 -11.30
N VAL A 30 7.77 -12.67 -10.68
CA VAL A 30 8.72 -13.46 -9.89
C VAL A 30 8.12 -13.94 -8.56
N LEU A 31 7.09 -13.26 -8.04
CA LEU A 31 6.36 -13.67 -6.84
C LEU A 31 5.31 -14.75 -7.11
N ALA A 32 4.69 -14.79 -8.28
CA ALA A 32 3.64 -15.75 -8.63
C ALA A 32 4.18 -17.18 -8.83
N ASP A 33 3.33 -18.17 -8.56
CA ASP A 33 3.63 -19.58 -8.85
C ASP A 33 3.88 -19.77 -10.35
N GLY A 34 5.07 -20.24 -10.72
CA GLY A 34 5.42 -20.48 -12.12
C GLY A 34 5.47 -19.22 -13.00
N GLY A 35 5.39 -18.03 -12.41
CA GLY A 35 5.35 -16.77 -13.15
C GLY A 35 4.02 -16.44 -13.83
N GLU A 36 2.96 -17.18 -13.50
CA GLU A 36 1.65 -17.00 -14.11
C GLU A 36 0.78 -16.03 -13.31
N PHE A 37 0.30 -14.98 -13.98
CA PHE A 37 -0.70 -14.07 -13.44
C PHE A 37 -1.66 -13.62 -14.54
N LEU A 38 -2.90 -13.34 -14.15
CA LEU A 38 -3.95 -12.81 -15.00
C LEU A 38 -4.21 -11.36 -14.63
N GLU A 39 -3.70 -10.43 -15.44
CA GLU A 39 -3.96 -9.01 -15.25
C GLU A 39 -5.39 -8.65 -15.65
N ILE A 40 -6.07 -7.89 -14.78
CA ILE A 40 -7.42 -7.39 -15.00
C ILE A 40 -7.32 -5.91 -15.35
N LYS A 41 -7.96 -5.54 -16.47
CA LYS A 41 -7.98 -4.15 -16.97
C LYS A 41 -6.56 -3.60 -17.19
N ASP A 42 -5.71 -4.36 -17.87
CA ASP A 42 -4.32 -4.00 -18.23
C ASP A 42 -4.21 -2.64 -18.95
N ARG A 43 -5.19 -2.31 -19.80
CA ARG A 43 -5.24 -1.07 -20.59
C ARG A 43 -5.94 0.10 -19.92
N TYR A 44 -6.37 -0.03 -18.67
CA TYR A 44 -7.11 1.01 -17.94
C TYR A 44 -6.44 1.30 -16.61
N ALA A 45 -6.15 2.58 -16.35
CA ALA A 45 -5.43 3.06 -15.17
C ALA A 45 -4.17 2.20 -14.88
N SER A 46 -3.23 2.18 -15.84
CA SER A 46 -2.06 1.31 -15.82
C SER A 46 -1.05 1.62 -14.71
N GLN A 47 -1.22 2.75 -14.01
CA GLN A 47 -0.49 3.10 -12.78
C GLN A 47 -0.78 2.16 -11.61
N LEU A 48 -1.89 1.43 -11.65
CA LEU A 48 -2.28 0.47 -10.64
C LEU A 48 -2.56 -0.87 -11.33
N VAL A 49 -1.70 -1.84 -11.09
CA VAL A 49 -1.84 -3.20 -11.61
C VAL A 49 -2.76 -3.96 -10.67
N THR A 50 -3.81 -4.58 -11.23
CA THR A 50 -4.69 -5.49 -10.50
C THR A 50 -4.66 -6.82 -11.21
N CYS A 51 -4.33 -7.91 -10.52
CA CYS A 51 -4.23 -9.21 -11.15
C CYS A 51 -4.57 -10.36 -10.20
N PHE A 52 -4.92 -11.50 -10.77
CA PHE A 52 -5.02 -12.75 -10.03
C PHE A 52 -3.78 -13.60 -10.28
N CYS A 53 -3.24 -14.20 -9.25
CA CYS A 53 -2.18 -15.20 -9.39
C CYS A 53 -2.41 -16.34 -8.41
N ARG A 54 -1.49 -17.30 -8.39
CA ARG A 54 -1.41 -18.30 -7.33
C ARG A 54 -0.13 -18.14 -6.53
N MET A 55 -0.22 -18.37 -5.23
CA MET A 55 0.92 -18.49 -4.33
C MET A 55 0.72 -19.72 -3.46
N ASP A 56 1.64 -20.69 -3.55
CA ASP A 56 1.51 -21.99 -2.87
C ASP A 56 0.18 -22.71 -3.23
N GLY A 57 -0.26 -22.55 -4.48
CA GLY A 57 -1.51 -23.12 -4.99
C GLY A 57 -2.80 -22.38 -4.57
N GLU A 58 -2.71 -21.41 -3.66
CA GLU A 58 -3.84 -20.58 -3.24
C GLU A 58 -4.05 -19.41 -4.21
N VAL A 59 -5.29 -19.11 -4.58
CA VAL A 59 -5.62 -17.97 -5.45
C VAL A 59 -5.51 -16.68 -4.64
N VAL A 60 -4.78 -15.71 -5.18
CA VAL A 60 -4.53 -14.41 -4.53
C VAL A 60 -4.85 -13.29 -5.52
N GLY A 61 -5.48 -12.24 -5.02
CA GLY A 61 -5.60 -10.97 -5.73
C GLY A 61 -4.44 -10.05 -5.37
N ILE A 62 -3.69 -9.59 -6.36
CA ILE A 62 -2.63 -8.61 -6.17
C ILE A 62 -3.11 -7.24 -6.66
N VAL A 63 -2.87 -6.21 -5.85
CA VAL A 63 -2.98 -4.80 -6.23
C VAL A 63 -1.62 -4.14 -6.05
N ALA A 64 -1.04 -3.62 -7.12
CA ALA A 64 0.34 -3.17 -7.13
C ALA A 64 0.48 -1.79 -7.79
N CYS A 65 1.15 -0.88 -7.09
CA CYS A 65 1.56 0.41 -7.64
C CYS A 65 2.61 0.20 -8.74
N ASN A 66 2.45 0.87 -9.89
CA ASN A 66 3.33 0.72 -11.03
C ASN A 66 4.06 2.03 -11.37
N PRO A 67 5.30 2.23 -10.90
CA PRO A 67 6.06 3.46 -11.14
C PRO A 67 6.30 3.75 -12.62
N ALA A 68 6.45 2.72 -13.45
CA ALA A 68 6.63 2.86 -14.91
C ALA A 68 5.42 3.47 -15.64
N ALA A 69 4.24 3.52 -15.02
CA ALA A 69 3.06 4.13 -15.62
C ALA A 69 2.47 5.19 -14.67
N GLY A 70 2.57 6.47 -15.05
CA GLY A 70 1.95 7.56 -14.28
C GLY A 70 2.46 7.68 -12.84
N ALA A 71 3.71 7.25 -12.58
CA ALA A 71 4.37 7.32 -11.29
C ALA A 71 3.51 6.77 -10.14
N SER A 72 2.76 5.69 -10.35
CA SER A 72 1.88 5.11 -9.31
C SER A 72 0.83 6.07 -8.72
N LEU A 73 0.49 7.17 -9.39
CA LEU A 73 -0.45 8.16 -8.85
C LEU A 73 -1.88 7.63 -8.81
N LEU A 74 -2.50 7.62 -7.62
CA LEU A 74 -3.87 7.16 -7.41
C LEU A 74 -4.90 8.22 -7.84
N GLU A 75 -5.11 8.31 -9.15
CA GLU A 75 -6.18 9.12 -9.76
C GLU A 75 -7.56 8.45 -9.65
N ILE A 76 -8.60 9.15 -10.10
CA ILE A 76 -9.99 8.66 -10.06
C ILE A 76 -10.15 7.29 -10.71
N ASN A 77 -9.56 7.10 -11.90
CA ASN A 77 -9.70 5.86 -12.65
C ASN A 77 -9.01 4.68 -11.93
N ALA A 78 -7.87 4.93 -11.28
CA ALA A 78 -7.16 3.93 -10.49
C ALA A 78 -7.98 3.55 -9.24
N CYS A 79 -8.58 4.53 -8.56
CA CYS A 79 -9.47 4.29 -7.42
C CYS A 79 -10.69 3.44 -7.82
N ASP A 80 -11.35 3.74 -8.93
CA ASP A 80 -12.49 2.96 -9.42
C ASP A 80 -12.09 1.54 -9.87
N LYS A 81 -10.90 1.39 -10.46
CA LYS A 81 -10.33 0.08 -10.79
C LYS A 81 -10.11 -0.75 -9.52
N TYR A 82 -9.48 -0.15 -8.51
CA TYR A 82 -9.19 -0.79 -7.25
C TYR A 82 -10.48 -1.18 -6.51
N TYR A 83 -11.41 -0.25 -6.37
CA TYR A 83 -12.69 -0.48 -5.70
C TYR A 83 -13.43 -1.69 -6.26
N ARG A 84 -13.56 -1.79 -7.60
CA ARG A 84 -14.24 -2.92 -8.24
C ARG A 84 -13.49 -4.23 -8.10
N PHE A 85 -12.16 -4.19 -8.12
CA PHE A 85 -11.35 -5.39 -7.90
C PHE A 85 -11.50 -5.89 -6.46
N LEU A 86 -11.39 -4.99 -5.49
CA LEU A 86 -11.56 -5.29 -4.07
C LEU A 86 -12.95 -5.85 -3.76
N GLN A 87 -14.00 -5.36 -4.43
CA GLN A 87 -15.36 -5.93 -4.30
C GLN A 87 -15.39 -7.40 -4.73
N ALA A 88 -14.71 -7.73 -5.82
CA ALA A 88 -14.64 -9.11 -6.29
C ALA A 88 -13.87 -9.98 -5.29
N LEU A 89 -12.73 -9.50 -4.77
CA LEU A 89 -11.95 -10.23 -3.79
C LEU A 89 -12.78 -10.54 -2.54
N ASP A 90 -13.43 -9.53 -1.96
CA ASP A 90 -14.23 -9.69 -0.74
C ASP A 90 -15.45 -10.60 -0.98
N ALA A 91 -16.15 -10.44 -2.11
CA ALA A 91 -17.32 -11.24 -2.45
C ALA A 91 -17.00 -12.74 -2.65
N TYR A 92 -15.82 -13.06 -3.19
CA TYR A 92 -15.41 -14.44 -3.46
C TYR A 92 -14.47 -15.02 -2.39
N GLY A 93 -14.17 -14.26 -1.33
CA GLY A 93 -13.29 -14.71 -0.26
C GLY A 93 -11.82 -14.90 -0.69
N ILE A 94 -11.36 -14.12 -1.68
CA ILE A 94 -10.00 -14.21 -2.21
C ILE A 94 -9.08 -13.27 -1.41
N PRO A 95 -7.95 -13.74 -0.85
CA PRO A 95 -6.97 -12.90 -0.18
C PRO A 95 -6.43 -11.76 -1.06
N LEU A 96 -6.18 -10.61 -0.43
CA LEU A 96 -5.57 -9.43 -1.05
C LEU A 96 -4.10 -9.32 -0.64
N VAL A 97 -3.23 -9.10 -1.64
CA VAL A 97 -1.84 -8.70 -1.45
C VAL A 97 -1.59 -7.35 -2.12
N ASN A 98 -1.20 -6.36 -1.33
CA ASN A 98 -0.84 -5.03 -1.82
C ASN A 98 0.67 -4.91 -1.99
N LEU A 99 1.12 -4.41 -3.14
CA LEU A 99 2.52 -4.01 -3.37
C LEU A 99 2.57 -2.48 -3.48
N VAL A 100 3.12 -1.82 -2.48
CA VAL A 100 3.08 -0.36 -2.34
C VAL A 100 4.37 0.27 -2.81
N ASP A 101 4.24 1.17 -3.77
CA ASP A 101 5.28 2.11 -4.17
C ASP A 101 4.62 3.37 -4.74
N THR A 102 4.22 4.27 -3.85
CA THR A 102 3.56 5.53 -4.18
C THR A 102 4.54 6.69 -3.95
N PRO A 103 4.70 7.64 -4.88
CA PRO A 103 5.55 8.80 -4.67
C PRO A 103 4.84 9.92 -3.89
N PRO A 104 5.55 10.97 -3.44
CA PRO A 104 4.98 12.15 -2.82
C PRO A 104 4.37 13.09 -3.87
N ILE A 105 3.38 12.63 -4.63
CA ILE A 105 2.74 13.44 -5.67
C ILE A 105 1.27 13.59 -5.34
N VAL A 106 0.84 14.86 -5.23
CA VAL A 106 -0.55 15.20 -5.01
C VAL A 106 -1.27 15.28 -6.36
N PRO A 107 -2.46 14.67 -6.51
CA PRO A 107 -3.28 14.83 -7.69
C PRO A 107 -3.60 16.30 -8.00
N GLY A 108 -3.67 16.64 -9.29
CA GLY A 108 -3.93 18.01 -9.72
C GLY A 108 -5.38 18.46 -9.51
N GLU A 109 -5.61 19.77 -9.62
CA GLU A 109 -6.93 20.41 -9.46
C GLU A 109 -8.03 19.78 -10.35
N GLY A 110 -7.66 19.28 -11.54
CA GLY A 110 -8.59 18.62 -12.45
C GLY A 110 -9.17 17.30 -11.90
N GLU A 111 -8.44 16.58 -11.06
CA GLU A 111 -8.95 15.38 -10.39
C GLU A 111 -9.82 15.75 -9.18
N GLU A 112 -9.45 16.80 -8.45
CA GLU A 112 -10.27 17.34 -7.36
C GLU A 112 -11.64 17.81 -7.86
N ALA A 113 -11.68 18.56 -8.96
CA ALA A 113 -12.93 19.06 -9.56
C ALA A 113 -13.88 17.94 -10.02
N LYS A 114 -13.34 16.77 -10.41
CA LYS A 114 -14.11 15.57 -10.77
C LYS A 114 -14.57 14.76 -9.55
N GLY A 115 -14.13 15.16 -8.35
CA GLY A 115 -14.49 14.55 -7.08
C GLY A 115 -13.59 13.38 -6.70
N LEU A 116 -12.26 13.55 -6.74
CA LEU A 116 -11.31 12.52 -6.29
C LEU A 116 -11.66 11.95 -4.90
N LEU A 117 -11.98 12.80 -3.93
CA LEU A 117 -12.27 12.40 -2.55
C LEU A 117 -13.41 11.37 -2.42
N ARG A 118 -14.47 11.44 -3.24
CA ARG A 118 -15.54 10.43 -3.22
C ARG A 118 -15.07 9.09 -3.80
N HIS A 119 -14.17 9.09 -4.78
CA HIS A 119 -13.59 7.86 -5.33
C HIS A 119 -12.64 7.20 -4.34
N VAL A 120 -11.81 8.01 -3.68
CA VAL A 120 -10.97 7.56 -2.56
C VAL A 120 -11.83 6.97 -1.44
N GLY A 121 -12.89 7.68 -1.03
CA GLY A 121 -13.79 7.24 0.03
C GLY A 121 -14.46 5.88 -0.23
N LYS A 122 -14.72 5.51 -1.49
CA LYS A 122 -15.24 4.17 -1.85
C LYS A 122 -14.25 3.06 -1.54
N VAL A 123 -12.99 3.27 -1.90
CA VAL A 123 -11.91 2.31 -1.63
C VAL A 123 -11.76 2.15 -0.13
N LEU A 124 -11.71 3.25 0.62
CA LEU A 124 -11.55 3.22 2.08
C LEU A 124 -12.71 2.52 2.79
N ASP A 125 -13.96 2.84 2.42
CA ASP A 125 -15.14 2.19 3.00
C ASP A 125 -15.10 0.66 2.78
N LEU A 126 -14.75 0.23 1.58
CA LEU A 126 -14.67 -1.19 1.28
C LEU A 126 -13.46 -1.86 1.93
N TYR A 127 -12.28 -1.23 1.91
CA TYR A 127 -11.07 -1.78 2.50
C TYR A 127 -11.23 -2.03 4.01
N SER A 128 -11.84 -1.08 4.72
CA SER A 128 -12.13 -1.18 6.16
C SER A 128 -13.22 -2.19 6.51
N THR A 129 -14.01 -2.64 5.52
CA THR A 129 -15.13 -3.55 5.76
C THR A 129 -14.95 -4.90 5.10
N ALA A 130 -13.94 -5.05 4.25
CA ALA A 130 -13.54 -6.29 3.62
C ALA A 130 -12.97 -7.25 4.65
N ARG A 131 -13.49 -8.47 4.66
CA ARG A 131 -13.18 -9.50 5.66
C ARG A 131 -12.09 -10.46 5.22
N VAL A 132 -11.74 -10.41 3.94
CA VAL A 132 -10.64 -11.21 3.39
C VAL A 132 -9.32 -10.88 4.09
N PRO A 133 -8.37 -11.84 4.10
CA PRO A 133 -6.99 -11.55 4.47
C PRO A 133 -6.42 -10.42 3.62
N LYS A 134 -5.81 -9.43 4.26
CA LYS A 134 -5.18 -8.27 3.63
C LYS A 134 -3.74 -8.18 4.07
N ILE A 135 -2.81 -8.42 3.14
CA ILE A 135 -1.37 -8.40 3.36
C ILE A 135 -0.77 -7.28 2.52
N THR A 136 0.10 -6.47 3.11
CA THR A 136 0.72 -5.34 2.42
C THR A 136 2.23 -5.49 2.45
N VAL A 137 2.89 -5.24 1.32
CA VAL A 137 4.35 -5.18 1.20
C VAL A 137 4.74 -3.82 0.64
N VAL A 138 5.48 -3.04 1.44
CA VAL A 138 6.02 -1.75 1.01
C VAL A 138 7.37 -1.96 0.35
N LEU A 139 7.46 -1.65 -0.94
CA LEU A 139 8.64 -1.89 -1.77
C LEU A 139 9.67 -0.76 -1.65
N ARG A 140 9.23 0.49 -1.86
CA ARG A 140 10.11 1.68 -1.78
C ARG A 140 9.48 2.84 -1.05
N GLU A 141 8.35 3.37 -1.51
CA GLU A 141 7.75 4.54 -0.85
C GLU A 141 6.26 4.35 -0.51
N ALA A 142 5.86 4.83 0.67
CA ALA A 142 4.48 4.86 1.12
C ALA A 142 4.13 6.21 1.77
N TYR A 143 3.40 7.06 1.05
CA TYR A 143 2.94 8.36 1.54
C TYR A 143 1.52 8.27 2.12
N GLY A 144 1.25 9.14 3.11
CA GLY A 144 0.15 9.03 4.06
C GLY A 144 -1.24 8.69 3.48
N ASP A 145 -1.66 9.34 2.40
CA ASP A 145 -2.98 9.13 1.81
C ASP A 145 -2.99 7.93 0.84
N ALA A 146 -2.26 8.03 -0.27
CA ALA A 146 -2.30 7.04 -1.34
C ALA A 146 -1.63 5.71 -0.95
N GLY A 147 -0.43 5.78 -0.36
CA GLY A 147 0.35 4.58 -0.01
C GLY A 147 -0.05 3.99 1.34
N SER A 148 -0.24 4.83 2.36
CA SER A 148 -0.47 4.34 3.71
C SER A 148 -1.94 4.00 3.96
N LEU A 149 -2.86 4.92 3.66
CA LEU A 149 -4.28 4.73 3.95
C LEU A 149 -4.99 3.85 2.88
N LEU A 150 -4.78 4.11 1.60
CA LEU A 150 -5.49 3.40 0.51
C LEU A 150 -4.89 2.02 0.22
N MET A 151 -3.56 1.94 0.13
CA MET A 151 -2.87 0.67 -0.16
C MET A 151 -2.59 -0.17 1.09
N GLY A 152 -3.11 0.26 2.25
CA GLY A 152 -3.28 -0.62 3.40
C GLY A 152 -2.05 -0.78 4.29
N CYS A 153 -1.23 0.26 4.48
CA CYS A 153 -0.18 0.23 5.52
C CYS A 153 -0.72 0.56 6.92
N VAL A 154 -1.94 1.10 7.01
CA VAL A 154 -2.58 1.45 8.29
C VAL A 154 -3.36 0.25 8.83
N LYS A 155 -2.87 -0.36 9.92
CA LYS A 155 -3.52 -1.54 10.54
C LYS A 155 -4.92 -1.29 11.08
N THR A 156 -5.21 -0.06 11.53
CA THR A 156 -6.55 0.30 12.02
C THR A 156 -7.61 0.27 10.91
N MET A 157 -7.20 0.20 9.64
CA MET A 157 -8.08 -0.02 8.48
C MET A 157 -8.32 -1.51 8.17
N GLY A 158 -7.86 -2.41 9.03
CA GLY A 158 -8.12 -3.84 8.93
C GLY A 158 -7.10 -4.64 8.12
N THR A 159 -5.93 -4.06 7.80
CA THR A 159 -4.79 -4.82 7.27
C THR A 159 -4.27 -5.79 8.33
N ASP A 160 -4.06 -7.04 7.94
CA ASP A 160 -3.65 -8.11 8.86
C ASP A 160 -2.15 -8.11 9.11
N LEU A 161 -1.35 -8.00 8.03
CA LEU A 161 0.11 -8.03 8.09
C LEU A 161 0.70 -7.01 7.13
N VAL A 162 1.69 -6.25 7.61
CA VAL A 162 2.44 -5.26 6.82
C VAL A 162 3.92 -5.57 6.88
N PHE A 163 4.49 -5.90 5.72
CA PHE A 163 5.91 -6.07 5.51
C PHE A 163 6.49 -4.83 4.83
N ALA A 164 7.75 -4.54 5.11
CA ALA A 164 8.46 -3.47 4.42
C ALA A 164 9.88 -3.91 4.07
N TRP A 165 10.37 -3.44 2.92
CA TRP A 165 11.77 -3.62 2.55
C TRP A 165 12.69 -2.64 3.30
N PRO A 166 14.00 -2.90 3.40
CA PRO A 166 14.93 -2.04 4.13
C PRO A 166 15.07 -0.65 3.49
N ILE A 167 14.81 -0.54 2.18
CA ILE A 167 14.81 0.71 1.43
C ILE A 167 13.49 1.47 1.55
N ALA A 168 12.50 0.94 2.27
CA ALA A 168 11.19 1.56 2.38
C ALA A 168 11.25 2.90 3.13
N ARG A 169 10.57 3.90 2.59
CA ARG A 169 10.40 5.24 3.17
C ARG A 169 8.93 5.52 3.40
N PHE A 170 8.64 6.14 4.54
CA PHE A 170 7.31 6.56 4.93
C PHE A 170 7.29 8.05 5.18
N ALA A 171 6.15 8.65 4.89
CA ALA A 171 5.98 10.09 5.04
C ALA A 171 4.51 10.43 5.18
N VAL A 172 4.22 11.47 5.95
CA VAL A 172 2.84 11.95 6.16
C VAL A 172 2.39 12.82 5.00
N GLU A 173 3.30 13.62 4.45
CA GLU A 173 3.02 14.59 3.41
C GLU A 173 4.12 14.61 2.36
N ALA A 174 3.76 15.10 1.16
CA ALA A 174 4.68 15.31 0.05
C ALA A 174 5.55 16.58 0.20
N SER A 175 5.38 17.33 1.29
CA SER A 175 6.03 18.62 1.50
C SER A 175 7.55 18.46 1.62
N THR A 176 8.29 19.31 0.91
CA THR A 176 9.75 19.46 1.01
C THR A 176 10.14 20.67 1.87
N LEU A 177 9.16 21.23 2.58
CA LEU A 177 9.29 22.50 3.26
C LEU A 177 9.95 22.31 4.63
N ASP A 178 11.23 22.65 4.71
CA ASP A 178 12.00 22.59 5.95
C ASP A 178 11.38 23.49 7.02
N TYR A 179 10.58 22.89 7.90
CA TYR A 179 9.89 23.59 8.99
C TYR A 179 10.86 24.30 9.94
N THR A 180 12.13 23.89 10.00
CA THR A 180 13.15 24.55 10.84
C THR A 180 13.59 25.91 10.29
N ARG A 181 13.36 26.16 8.99
CA ARG A 181 13.72 27.42 8.32
C ARG A 181 12.56 28.40 8.20
N LEU A 182 11.36 28.01 8.65
CA LEU A 182 10.26 28.93 8.75
C LEU A 182 10.60 30.04 9.77
N PRO A 183 10.28 31.32 9.48
CA PRO A 183 10.45 32.38 10.46
C PRO A 183 9.70 31.99 11.74
N GLN A 184 10.39 32.09 12.88
CA GLN A 184 9.93 31.67 14.21
C GLN A 184 8.42 31.85 14.36
N ILE A 185 7.72 30.74 14.53
CA ILE A 185 6.28 30.75 14.80
C ILE A 185 6.08 31.55 16.09
N LYS A 186 5.52 32.76 15.98
CA LYS A 186 5.27 33.63 17.13
C LYS A 186 4.38 32.91 18.13
N GLY A 187 4.85 32.76 19.38
CA GLY A 187 4.10 32.15 20.47
C GLY A 187 4.41 30.67 20.75
N MET A 188 5.46 30.09 20.17
CA MET A 188 6.00 28.80 20.62
C MET A 188 7.06 29.00 21.71
N GLU A 189 6.98 28.19 22.76
CA GLU A 189 8.01 28.07 23.80
C GLU A 189 9.33 27.52 23.20
N GLU A 190 10.47 27.92 23.75
CA GLU A 190 11.82 27.60 23.21
C GLU A 190 12.11 26.09 23.22
N ASP A 191 11.60 25.36 24.20
CA ASP A 191 11.73 23.91 24.35
C ASP A 191 10.81 23.13 23.37
N ALA A 192 9.61 23.67 23.11
CA ALA A 192 8.69 23.14 22.12
C ALA A 192 9.19 23.35 20.69
N HIS A 193 9.91 24.45 20.42
CA HIS A 193 10.48 24.74 19.10
C HIS A 193 11.44 23.64 18.64
N GLU A 194 12.34 23.21 19.52
CA GLU A 194 13.32 22.17 19.19
C GLU A 194 12.65 20.80 18.99
N LEU A 195 11.71 20.42 19.86
CA LEU A 195 11.00 19.14 19.77
C LEU A 195 10.06 19.05 18.54
N TYR A 196 9.38 20.16 18.21
CA TYR A 196 8.35 20.18 17.18
C TYR A 196 8.92 20.36 15.77
N LEU A 197 10.03 21.10 15.63
CA LEU A 197 10.65 21.39 14.33
C LEU A 197 11.79 20.43 13.97
N LYS A 198 12.53 19.86 14.93
CA LYS A 198 13.57 18.84 14.59
C LYS A 198 13.01 17.46 14.29
N ARG A 199 11.75 17.20 14.61
CA ARG A 199 11.09 15.94 14.27
C ARG A 199 10.66 16.02 12.81
N SER A 200 11.59 15.68 11.90
CA SER A 200 11.34 15.56 10.46
C SER A 200 10.00 14.84 10.23
N ARG A 201 9.01 15.57 9.72
CA ARG A 201 7.72 15.03 9.29
C ARG A 201 7.72 14.60 7.82
N GLU A 202 8.80 14.92 7.12
CA GLU A 202 8.83 14.96 5.67
C GLU A 202 9.10 13.57 5.10
N ARG A 203 10.11 12.86 5.59
CA ARG A 203 10.45 11.48 5.20
C ARG A 203 11.17 10.77 6.34
N VAL A 204 10.71 9.58 6.68
CA VAL A 204 11.24 8.73 7.73
C VAL A 204 11.59 7.37 7.12
N ASP A 205 12.75 6.83 7.47
CA ASP A 205 13.10 5.48 7.03
C ASP A 205 12.28 4.42 7.77
N VAL A 206 12.22 3.22 7.22
CA VAL A 206 11.49 2.11 7.82
C VAL A 206 11.97 1.76 9.24
N PHE A 207 13.24 1.99 9.57
CA PHE A 207 13.80 1.64 10.88
C PHE A 207 13.32 2.60 11.97
N ASP A 208 13.21 3.88 11.66
CA ASP A 208 12.65 4.90 12.54
C ASP A 208 11.12 4.73 12.68
N VAL A 209 10.44 4.33 11.61
CA VAL A 209 9.02 3.91 11.70
C VAL A 209 8.87 2.67 12.58
N ALA A 210 9.74 1.67 12.45
CA ALA A 210 9.70 0.47 13.28
C ALA A 210 10.01 0.76 14.77
N ARG A 211 10.82 1.79 15.06
CA ARG A 211 11.04 2.27 16.43
C ARG A 211 9.81 2.96 17.02
N SER A 212 8.87 3.42 16.20
CA SER A 212 7.64 4.06 16.66
C SER A 212 6.65 3.02 17.17
N TRP A 213 6.84 2.61 18.43
CA TRP A 213 5.96 1.65 19.12
C TRP A 213 4.48 2.02 19.06
N SER A 214 4.17 3.32 19.01
CA SER A 214 2.80 3.84 18.93
C SER A 214 2.12 3.64 17.59
N ALA A 215 2.87 3.51 16.49
CA ALA A 215 2.28 3.47 15.16
C ALA A 215 1.92 2.05 14.71
N GLN A 216 2.69 1.04 15.15
CA GLN A 216 2.55 -0.38 14.79
C GLN A 216 2.28 -0.60 13.28
N MET A 217 2.83 0.27 12.42
CA MET A 217 2.48 0.28 10.99
C MET A 217 3.11 -0.86 10.22
N VAL A 218 4.29 -1.34 10.64
CA VAL A 218 5.05 -2.41 10.00
C VAL A 218 5.24 -3.54 11.01
N ASP A 219 4.92 -4.77 10.63
CA ASP A 219 5.13 -5.98 11.44
C ASP A 219 6.59 -6.45 11.40
N GLU A 220 7.15 -6.51 10.19
CA GLU A 220 8.49 -7.03 9.98
C GLU A 220 9.18 -6.31 8.81
N ILE A 221 10.44 -5.96 9.01
CA ILE A 221 11.33 -5.51 7.94
C ILE A 221 11.99 -6.74 7.36
N ILE A 222 11.73 -7.03 6.08
CA ILE A 222 12.14 -8.28 5.45
C ILE A 222 13.20 -8.04 4.38
N ASP A 223 14.05 -9.03 4.13
CA ASP A 223 14.91 -9.02 2.94
C ASP A 223 14.01 -9.12 1.69
N PRO A 224 14.22 -8.29 0.64
CA PRO A 224 13.45 -8.36 -0.59
C PRO A 224 13.35 -9.78 -1.16
N ARG A 225 14.41 -10.57 -1.06
CA ARG A 225 14.48 -11.95 -1.56
C ARG A 225 13.53 -12.90 -0.85
N ALA A 226 13.20 -12.63 0.41
CA ALA A 226 12.31 -13.43 1.23
C ALA A 226 10.81 -13.06 1.05
N THR A 227 10.49 -12.05 0.22
CA THR A 227 9.13 -11.52 0.06
C THR A 227 8.10 -12.61 -0.24
N ARG A 228 8.40 -13.52 -1.17
CA ARG A 228 7.48 -14.62 -1.53
C ARG A 228 7.20 -15.54 -0.34
N ALA A 229 8.26 -16.00 0.34
CA ALA A 229 8.13 -16.89 1.49
C ALA A 229 7.28 -16.25 2.60
N LYS A 230 7.50 -14.96 2.87
CA LYS A 230 6.76 -14.18 3.86
C LYS A 230 5.30 -13.98 3.50
N ILE A 231 4.97 -13.71 2.24
CA ILE A 231 3.58 -13.62 1.79
C ILE A 231 2.89 -14.98 1.94
N VAL A 232 3.54 -16.08 1.54
CA VAL A 232 2.97 -17.44 1.68
C VAL A 232 2.73 -17.78 3.15
N GLU A 233 3.69 -17.48 4.03
CA GLU A 233 3.54 -17.64 5.47
C GLU A 233 2.35 -16.84 6.02
N ALA A 234 2.24 -15.56 5.64
CA ALA A 234 1.14 -14.68 6.01
C ALA A 234 -0.22 -15.21 5.55
N LEU A 235 -0.31 -15.71 4.31
CA LEU A 235 -1.53 -16.34 3.77
C LEU A 235 -1.91 -17.58 4.56
N ARG A 236 -0.94 -18.43 4.91
CA ARG A 236 -1.18 -19.64 5.73
C ARG A 236 -1.71 -19.29 7.12
N ILE A 237 -1.15 -18.27 7.77
CA ILE A 237 -1.60 -17.80 9.10
C ILE A 237 -3.02 -17.22 9.03
N THR A 238 -3.33 -16.47 7.98
CA THR A 238 -4.60 -15.73 7.84
C THR A 238 -5.73 -16.52 7.16
N ARG A 239 -5.45 -17.74 6.67
CA ARG A 239 -6.43 -18.59 5.94
C ARG A 239 -7.75 -18.82 6.67
N GLY A 240 -7.71 -18.91 8.00
CA GLY A 240 -8.88 -19.12 8.85
C GLY A 240 -9.53 -17.84 9.38
N LYS A 241 -9.16 -16.66 8.85
CA LYS A 241 -9.64 -15.37 9.35
C LYS A 241 -11.18 -15.31 9.33
N MET A 242 -11.75 -15.06 10.50
CA MET A 242 -13.17 -14.78 10.67
C MET A 242 -13.33 -13.44 11.37
N GLU A 243 -13.84 -12.46 10.64
CA GLU A 243 -14.04 -11.11 11.15
C GLU A 243 -15.53 -10.79 11.28
N ARG A 244 -15.95 -10.39 12.48
CA ARG A 244 -17.33 -9.98 12.76
C ARG A 244 -17.41 -8.47 12.80
N LEU A 245 -17.98 -7.88 11.76
CA LEU A 245 -18.30 -6.45 11.73
C LEU A 245 -19.39 -6.11 12.77
N PRO A 246 -19.43 -4.87 13.27
CA PRO A 246 -20.50 -4.40 14.14
C PRO A 246 -21.87 -4.58 13.48
N PRO A 247 -22.94 -4.79 14.29
CA PRO A 247 -24.28 -4.96 13.76
C PRO A 247 -24.70 -3.70 13.01
N ARG A 248 -25.10 -3.88 11.75
CA ARG A 248 -25.60 -2.78 10.91
C ARG A 248 -27.12 -2.72 10.98
N ALA A 249 -27.66 -1.50 11.03
CA ALA A 249 -29.11 -1.27 10.95
C ALA A 249 -29.67 -1.54 9.54
N LYS A 250 -28.83 -1.44 8.50
CA LYS A 250 -29.18 -1.71 7.10
C LYS A 250 -28.52 -3.01 6.63
N SER A 251 -29.18 -3.70 5.72
CA SER A 251 -28.67 -4.93 5.08
C SER A 251 -27.53 -4.69 4.11
N HIS A 252 -27.31 -3.45 3.67
CA HIS A 252 -26.26 -3.06 2.75
C HIS A 252 -25.52 -1.80 3.23
N GLY A 253 -24.28 -1.62 2.73
CA GLY A 253 -23.52 -0.38 2.91
C GLY A 253 -24.12 0.79 2.12
N VAL A 254 -23.59 1.98 2.40
CA VAL A 254 -23.87 3.20 1.62
C VAL A 254 -22.53 3.82 1.24
N SER A 255 -21.76 3.09 0.43
CA SER A 255 -20.49 3.60 -0.08
C SER A 255 -20.75 4.86 -0.92
N PRO A 256 -19.80 5.81 -0.97
CA PRO A 256 -19.89 6.94 -1.89
C PRO A 256 -20.11 6.47 -3.33
N THR A 257 -20.72 7.29 -4.19
CA THR A 257 -20.97 6.95 -5.61
C THR A 257 -20.32 7.93 -6.56
#